data_AF-A0A7X6UF77-F1
#
_entry.id   AF-A0A7X6UF77-F1
#
_cell.length_a   1.000
_cell.length_b   1.000
_cell.length_c   1.000
_cell.angle_alpha   90.00
_cell.angle_beta   90.00
_cell.angle_gamma   90.00
#
_symmetry.space_group_name_H-M   'P 1'
#
loop_
_entity.id
_entity.type
_entity.pdbx_description
1 polymer ?
#
loop_
_entity_poly.entity_id
_entity_poly.type
_entity_poly.pdbx_seq_one_letter_code
_entity_poly.pdbx_strand_id
1 'polypeptide(L)'
;MAGWPHHKTIQETRTILKQFMAAQEVLAVVHKEDQKVIGSLGTHPVPHTLPEPWQGAYAKEIGYALNKDYWGRGLMTEAVSALVGHLFRYTQATLLICCCGASNHQSRRVMEKAGFTFSRTFARRRELPSSEATLEFLLTEEAYKQMKQKRISYENDYNAGCHPVLLQALTDTNQETTTGYGLDDHCRQAVQLIRSACRAPHAAVHFLVGGTQANLIVAAGALKPWQGILSADTGHINVHEAGAIEATGHKVLALPSRDGRIDAETIDRFCRDYDEDPTAEHTVQPGMIYLSQPTELGTLYRKEELEAIRALALRRGLTLYIDGARLASALAAEELTGLDLAATAGRCDVFTIGGTKCGALFGEALVINQPSLDKDFRSLMKQRGGMLAKGRLLGVQFAALFRNRLYWDIGRYQNERARELADLFRARGLEFHAPPETNQLFVLLDSDQENFFAKRTVFERISREEEGRKVCRFVTSYATPGHHLEHLLA
;
A
#
# COMPACT_ATOMS: atom_id res chain seq x y z
N MET A 1 -17.95 37.45 -17.17
CA MET A 1 -17.10 37.81 -16.01
C MET A 1 -18.02 38.39 -14.95
N ALA A 2 -17.90 38.01 -13.68
CA ALA A 2 -18.79 38.52 -12.64
C ALA A 2 -18.67 40.06 -12.56
N GLY A 3 -19.74 40.78 -12.92
CA GLY A 3 -19.77 42.24 -12.88
C GLY A 3 -19.57 42.97 -14.22
N TRP A 4 -19.43 42.25 -15.35
CA TRP A 4 -19.50 42.89 -16.68
C TRP A 4 -20.94 42.96 -17.18
N PRO A 5 -21.41 44.10 -17.71
CA PRO A 5 -22.72 44.19 -18.33
C PRO A 5 -22.80 43.28 -19.56
N HIS A 6 -23.99 42.79 -19.87
CA HIS A 6 -24.22 42.11 -21.14
C HIS A 6 -23.88 43.05 -22.29
N HIS A 7 -23.11 42.56 -23.26
CA HIS A 7 -22.80 43.34 -24.45
C HIS A 7 -24.11 43.65 -25.18
N LYS A 8 -24.33 44.92 -25.47
CA LYS A 8 -25.55 45.42 -26.11
C LYS A 8 -25.48 45.29 -27.63
N THR A 9 -24.28 45.19 -28.19
CA THR A 9 -24.07 45.08 -29.65
C THR A 9 -22.98 44.08 -30.04
N ILE A 10 -23.04 43.60 -31.29
CA ILE A 10 -21.98 42.78 -31.89
C ILE A 10 -20.67 43.59 -31.99
N GLN A 11 -20.75 44.89 -32.24
CA GLN A 11 -19.58 45.74 -32.38
C GLN A 11 -18.82 45.92 -31.06
N GLU A 12 -19.55 46.06 -29.96
CA GLU A 12 -18.99 46.06 -28.60
C GLU A 12 -18.27 44.73 -28.31
N THR A 13 -18.91 43.60 -28.61
CA THR A 13 -18.30 42.27 -28.48
C THR A 13 -17.00 42.14 -29.29
N ARG A 14 -17.01 42.58 -30.56
CA ARG A 14 -15.81 42.55 -31.42
C ARG A 14 -14.67 43.40 -30.86
N THR A 15 -14.99 44.54 -30.27
CA THR A 15 -14.00 45.46 -29.69
C THR A 15 -13.32 44.83 -28.48
N ILE A 16 -14.12 44.24 -27.58
CA ILE A 16 -13.62 43.54 -26.39
C ILE A 16 -12.80 42.31 -26.77
N LEU A 17 -13.25 41.52 -27.75
CA LEU A 17 -12.50 40.38 -28.25
C LEU A 17 -11.15 40.78 -28.83
N LYS A 18 -11.08 41.88 -29.60
CA LYS A 18 -9.80 42.41 -30.09
C LYS A 18 -8.85 42.79 -28.96
N GLN A 19 -9.36 43.38 -27.88
CA GLN A 19 -8.56 43.71 -26.69
C GLN A 19 -8.03 42.45 -26.00
N PHE A 20 -8.87 41.42 -25.80
CA PHE A 20 -8.44 40.16 -25.20
C PHE A 20 -7.43 39.41 -26.07
N MET A 21 -7.62 39.39 -27.39
CA MET A 21 -6.68 38.80 -28.33
C MET A 21 -5.33 39.52 -28.34
N ALA A 22 -5.34 40.86 -28.22
CA ALA A 22 -4.12 41.65 -28.16
C ALA A 22 -3.35 41.45 -26.84
N ALA A 23 -4.06 41.30 -25.72
CA ALA A 23 -3.44 41.08 -24.41
C ALA A 23 -2.83 39.66 -24.26
N GLN A 24 -3.32 38.67 -25.02
CA GLN A 24 -2.90 37.25 -24.93
C GLN A 24 -3.06 36.60 -23.54
N GLU A 25 -3.80 37.23 -22.63
CA GLU A 25 -3.99 36.76 -21.25
C GLU A 25 -5.26 35.91 -21.04
N VAL A 26 -6.14 35.87 -22.04
CA VAL A 26 -7.45 35.20 -21.98
C VAL A 26 -7.53 34.07 -23.01
N LEU A 27 -7.76 32.86 -22.52
CA LEU A 27 -7.92 31.64 -23.32
C LEU A 27 -9.41 31.39 -23.62
N ALA A 28 -9.69 30.87 -24.81
CA ALA A 28 -10.98 30.33 -25.15
C ALA A 28 -11.15 28.93 -24.53
N VAL A 29 -12.28 28.68 -23.87
CA VAL A 29 -12.64 27.34 -23.40
C VAL A 29 -13.42 26.66 -24.51
N VAL A 30 -12.82 25.63 -25.11
CA VAL A 30 -13.41 24.85 -26.21
C VAL A 30 -13.92 23.52 -25.66
N HIS A 31 -15.18 23.20 -25.97
CA HIS A 31 -15.78 21.92 -25.60
C HIS A 31 -15.21 20.81 -26.50
N LYS A 32 -14.67 19.75 -25.88
CA LYS A 32 -13.92 18.70 -26.60
C LYS A 32 -14.77 17.93 -27.61
N GLU A 33 -16.05 17.68 -27.32
CA GLU A 33 -16.91 16.83 -28.15
C GLU A 33 -17.37 17.54 -29.43
N ASP A 34 -17.84 18.78 -29.32
CA ASP A 34 -18.45 19.51 -30.45
C ASP A 34 -17.61 20.69 -30.94
N GLN A 35 -16.41 20.86 -30.38
CA GLN A 35 -15.40 21.87 -30.78
C GLN A 35 -15.90 23.32 -30.70
N LYS A 36 -16.97 23.59 -29.92
CA LYS A 36 -17.50 24.94 -29.75
C LYS A 36 -16.75 25.71 -28.67
N VAL A 37 -16.57 27.00 -28.90
CA VAL A 37 -16.15 27.93 -27.84
C VAL A 37 -17.32 28.13 -26.89
N ILE A 38 -17.17 27.65 -25.66
CA ILE A 38 -18.22 27.65 -24.63
C ILE A 38 -17.93 28.59 -23.48
N GLY A 39 -16.76 29.23 -23.47
CA GLY A 39 -16.38 30.13 -22.40
C GLY A 39 -15.02 30.77 -22.60
N SER A 40 -14.58 31.46 -21.55
CA SER A 40 -13.25 32.07 -21.46
C SER A 40 -12.67 31.85 -20.06
N LEU A 41 -11.34 31.77 -20.01
CA LEU A 41 -10.56 31.58 -18.79
C LEU A 41 -9.24 32.32 -18.97
N GLY A 42 -8.82 33.13 -18.02
CA GLY A 42 -7.58 33.90 -18.14
C GLY A 42 -7.04 34.38 -16.81
N THR A 43 -5.90 35.06 -16.88
CA THR A 43 -5.28 35.72 -15.72
C THR A 43 -5.21 37.21 -15.89
N HIS A 44 -5.30 37.94 -14.78
CA HIS A 44 -5.19 39.39 -14.75
C HIS A 44 -4.27 39.82 -13.60
N PRO A 45 -3.63 41.00 -13.69
CA PRO A 45 -3.00 41.63 -12.54
C PRO A 45 -4.01 41.82 -11.40
N VAL A 46 -3.58 41.61 -10.16
CA VAL A 46 -4.46 41.84 -9.00
C VAL A 46 -4.67 43.35 -8.83
N PRO A 47 -5.91 43.86 -8.93
CA PRO A 47 -6.16 45.30 -9.00
C PRO A 47 -6.32 45.97 -7.63
N HIS A 48 -6.07 45.24 -6.54
CA HIS A 48 -6.26 45.72 -5.17
C HIS A 48 -5.15 45.21 -4.24
N THR A 49 -4.93 45.92 -3.13
CA THR A 49 -3.94 45.53 -2.13
C THR A 49 -4.29 44.18 -1.51
N LEU A 50 -3.31 43.28 -1.50
CA LEU A 50 -3.41 41.97 -0.86
C LEU A 50 -3.55 42.14 0.66
N PRO A 51 -4.38 41.33 1.33
CA PRO A 51 -4.44 41.31 2.78
C PRO A 51 -3.13 40.73 3.36
N GLU A 52 -2.78 41.11 4.59
CA GLU A 52 -1.76 40.39 5.37
C GLU A 52 -2.15 38.89 5.48
N PRO A 53 -1.18 37.94 5.46
CA PRO A 53 0.28 38.09 5.35
C PRO A 53 0.80 38.19 3.90
N TRP A 54 -0.07 38.40 2.92
CA TRP A 54 0.25 38.25 1.50
C TRP A 54 0.73 39.54 0.82
N GLN A 55 1.02 40.59 1.59
CA GLN A 55 1.56 41.83 1.03
C GLN A 55 2.91 41.56 0.33
N GLY A 56 3.05 42.04 -0.90
CA GLY A 56 4.26 41.83 -1.72
C GLY A 56 4.36 40.46 -2.40
N ALA A 57 3.39 39.55 -2.23
CA ALA A 57 3.37 38.29 -2.97
C ALA A 57 3.19 38.54 -4.48
N TYR A 58 3.87 37.74 -5.31
CA TYR A 58 3.68 37.76 -6.76
C TYR A 58 2.38 37.02 -7.10
N ALA A 59 1.27 37.78 -7.13
CA ALA A 59 -0.08 37.25 -7.25
C ALA A 59 -0.72 37.47 -8.63
N LYS A 60 -1.58 36.54 -9.05
CA LYS A 60 -2.43 36.68 -10.25
C LYS A 60 -3.90 36.43 -9.93
N GLU A 61 -4.81 37.23 -10.48
CA GLU A 61 -6.26 37.00 -10.40
C GLU A 61 -6.69 36.12 -11.57
N ILE A 62 -7.44 35.05 -11.31
CA ILE A 62 -8.06 34.20 -12.33
C ILE A 62 -9.49 34.71 -12.58
N GLY A 63 -9.80 34.94 -13.85
CA GLY A 63 -11.13 35.31 -14.31
C GLY A 63 -11.69 34.25 -15.26
N TYR A 64 -12.97 33.93 -15.13
CA TYR A 64 -13.65 33.02 -16.07
C TYR A 64 -15.11 33.36 -16.33
N ALA A 65 -15.60 32.84 -17.47
CA ALA A 65 -17.00 32.84 -17.84
C ALA A 65 -17.33 31.56 -18.62
N LEU A 66 -18.47 30.95 -18.33
CA LEU A 66 -18.96 29.76 -19.03
C LEU A 66 -20.37 30.03 -19.54
N ASN A 67 -20.69 29.56 -20.75
CA ASN A 67 -22.04 29.56 -21.28
C ASN A 67 -22.97 28.74 -20.36
N LYS A 68 -24.14 29.29 -20.05
CA LYS A 68 -25.16 28.71 -19.15
C LYS A 68 -25.59 27.29 -19.56
N ASP A 69 -25.60 26.97 -20.84
CA ASP A 69 -26.01 25.64 -21.35
C ASP A 69 -25.03 24.53 -20.93
N TYR A 70 -23.84 24.91 -20.47
CA TYR A 70 -22.74 24.04 -20.05
C TYR A 70 -22.51 24.07 -18.53
N TRP A 71 -23.31 24.82 -17.77
CA TRP A 71 -23.20 24.87 -16.32
C TRP A 71 -23.55 23.52 -15.67
N GLY A 72 -23.03 23.30 -14.45
CA GLY A 72 -23.31 22.09 -13.67
C GLY A 72 -22.54 20.82 -14.09
N ARG A 73 -21.79 20.86 -15.21
CA ARG A 73 -21.06 19.70 -15.75
C ARG A 73 -19.61 19.56 -15.27
N GLY A 74 -19.16 20.42 -14.36
CA GLY A 74 -17.76 20.41 -13.86
C GLY A 74 -16.70 20.96 -14.83
N LEU A 75 -17.08 21.34 -16.05
CA LEU A 75 -16.15 21.80 -17.10
C LEU A 75 -15.28 23.00 -16.67
N MET A 76 -15.86 23.98 -15.98
CA MET A 76 -15.07 25.11 -15.50
C MET A 76 -14.15 24.74 -14.34
N THR A 77 -14.53 23.77 -13.49
CA THR A 77 -13.62 23.25 -12.44
C THR A 77 -12.41 22.56 -13.06
N GLU A 78 -12.60 21.74 -14.11
CA GLU A 78 -11.51 21.13 -14.88
C GLU A 78 -10.58 22.22 -15.46
N ALA A 79 -11.15 23.20 -16.15
CA ALA A 79 -10.40 24.27 -16.81
C ALA A 79 -9.61 25.13 -15.81
N VAL A 80 -10.23 25.57 -14.70
CA VAL A 80 -9.56 26.33 -13.63
C VAL A 80 -8.45 25.50 -13.00
N SER A 81 -8.70 24.21 -12.70
CA SER A 81 -7.68 23.34 -12.10
C SER A 81 -6.46 23.13 -13.01
N ALA A 82 -6.69 23.04 -14.32
CA ALA A 82 -5.61 22.95 -15.31
C ALA A 82 -4.80 24.25 -15.38
N LEU A 83 -5.47 25.41 -15.41
CA LEU A 83 -4.79 26.71 -15.40
C LEU A 83 -3.99 26.93 -14.11
N VAL A 84 -4.55 26.62 -12.94
CA VAL A 84 -3.82 26.67 -11.66
C VAL A 84 -2.52 25.88 -11.74
N GLY A 85 -2.58 24.65 -12.27
CA GLY A 85 -1.39 23.82 -12.42
C GLY A 85 -0.38 24.36 -13.44
N HIS A 86 -0.86 25.01 -14.51
CA HIS A 86 0.01 25.70 -15.46
C HIS A 86 0.71 26.91 -14.81
N LEU A 87 -0.03 27.74 -14.07
CA LEU A 87 0.49 28.96 -13.46
C LEU A 87 1.57 28.66 -12.40
N PHE A 88 1.32 27.72 -11.49
CA PHE A 88 2.34 27.35 -10.50
C PHE A 88 3.54 26.61 -11.10
N ARG A 89 3.39 25.96 -12.26
CA ARG A 89 4.49 25.21 -12.88
C ARG A 89 5.38 26.08 -13.76
N TYR A 90 4.80 27.04 -14.48
CA TYR A 90 5.49 27.75 -15.56
C TYR A 90 5.56 29.26 -15.36
N THR A 91 5.10 29.77 -14.21
CA THR A 91 5.22 31.20 -13.85
C THR A 91 5.80 31.35 -12.45
N GLN A 92 6.14 32.58 -12.06
CA GLN A 92 6.64 32.90 -10.71
C GLN A 92 5.52 33.15 -9.68
N ALA A 93 4.26 32.86 -10.02
CA ALA A 93 3.11 33.09 -9.14
C ALA A 93 3.25 32.29 -7.84
N THR A 94 3.28 32.99 -6.70
CA THR A 94 3.26 32.37 -5.36
C THR A 94 1.85 32.35 -4.75
N LEU A 95 0.94 33.15 -5.30
CA LEU A 95 -0.45 33.28 -4.88
C LEU A 95 -1.39 33.42 -6.08
N LEU A 96 -2.48 32.68 -6.08
CA LEU A 96 -3.57 32.85 -7.05
C LEU A 96 -4.82 33.33 -6.33
N ILE A 97 -5.53 34.26 -6.97
CA ILE A 97 -6.77 34.86 -6.43
C ILE A 97 -7.90 34.59 -7.40
N CYS A 98 -9.09 34.36 -6.88
CA CYS A 98 -10.29 34.30 -7.69
C CYS A 98 -11.46 34.94 -6.94
N CYS A 99 -12.28 35.72 -7.65
CA CYS A 99 -13.36 36.49 -7.05
C CYS A 99 -14.72 36.18 -7.69
N CYS A 100 -15.79 36.25 -6.90
CA CYS A 100 -17.16 36.23 -7.40
C CYS A 100 -18.09 37.13 -6.59
N GLY A 101 -19.25 37.49 -7.15
CA GLY A 101 -20.32 38.13 -6.37
C GLY A 101 -20.86 37.20 -5.29
N ALA A 102 -21.32 37.75 -4.16
CA ALA A 102 -21.83 36.99 -3.03
C ALA A 102 -23.02 36.08 -3.39
N SER A 103 -23.83 36.46 -4.38
CA SER A 103 -24.95 35.63 -4.88
C SER A 103 -24.53 34.50 -5.84
N ASN A 104 -23.28 34.51 -6.34
CA ASN A 104 -22.83 33.56 -7.37
C ASN A 104 -22.31 32.24 -6.76
N HIS A 105 -23.25 31.42 -6.29
CA HIS A 105 -22.95 30.13 -5.68
C HIS A 105 -22.24 29.15 -6.63
N GLN A 106 -22.50 29.20 -7.94
CA GLN A 106 -21.85 28.30 -8.91
C GLN A 106 -20.35 28.59 -9.01
N SER A 107 -19.97 29.87 -9.08
CA SER A 107 -18.58 30.29 -9.14
C SER A 107 -17.84 29.95 -7.83
N ARG A 108 -18.49 30.13 -6.68
CA ARG A 108 -17.96 29.71 -5.38
C ARG A 108 -17.60 28.22 -5.36
N ARG A 109 -18.51 27.35 -5.82
CA ARG A 109 -18.25 25.90 -5.87
C ARG A 109 -17.12 25.52 -6.83
N VAL A 110 -16.93 26.26 -7.92
CA VAL A 110 -15.78 26.06 -8.83
C VAL A 110 -14.47 26.35 -8.09
N MET A 111 -14.38 27.48 -7.37
CA MET A 111 -13.20 27.88 -6.61
C MET A 111 -12.87 26.88 -5.50
N GLU A 112 -13.87 26.48 -4.70
CA GLU A 112 -13.69 25.49 -3.63
C GLU A 112 -13.19 24.15 -4.18
N LYS A 113 -13.78 23.65 -5.28
CA LYS A 113 -13.34 22.38 -5.90
C LYS A 113 -11.97 22.48 -6.57
N ALA A 114 -11.56 23.67 -7.00
CA ALA A 114 -10.23 23.92 -7.55
C ALA A 114 -9.15 24.12 -6.46
N GLY A 115 -9.54 24.08 -5.18
CA GLY A 115 -8.61 24.16 -4.04
C GLY A 115 -8.50 25.53 -3.38
N PHE A 116 -9.23 26.54 -3.86
CA PHE A 116 -9.15 27.87 -3.26
C PHE A 116 -9.91 27.93 -1.92
N THR A 117 -9.37 28.68 -0.97
CA THR A 117 -9.98 28.94 0.34
C THR A 117 -10.53 30.35 0.41
N PHE A 118 -11.63 30.53 1.13
CA PHE A 118 -12.21 31.86 1.33
C PHE A 118 -11.24 32.76 2.11
N SER A 119 -11.01 33.96 1.60
CA SER A 119 -10.12 34.95 2.20
C SER A 119 -10.89 36.06 2.91
N ARG A 120 -11.73 36.81 2.17
CA ARG A 120 -12.48 37.96 2.70
C ARG A 120 -13.66 38.34 1.81
N THR A 121 -14.49 39.22 2.35
CA THR A 121 -15.57 39.91 1.63
C THR A 121 -15.23 41.39 1.52
N PHE A 122 -15.38 41.98 0.33
CA PHE A 122 -15.13 43.41 0.12
C PHE A 122 -16.05 44.03 -0.95
N ALA A 123 -16.15 45.36 -0.94
CA ALA A 123 -16.86 46.12 -1.97
C ALA A 123 -15.89 46.50 -3.11
N ARG A 124 -16.07 45.92 -4.29
CA ARG A 124 -15.29 46.29 -5.48
C ARG A 124 -15.99 47.47 -6.16
N ARG A 125 -15.30 48.62 -6.32
CA ARG A 125 -15.82 49.76 -7.10
C ARG A 125 -15.97 49.32 -8.56
N ARG A 126 -17.20 49.14 -9.03
CA ARG A 126 -17.53 48.84 -10.44
C ARG A 126 -18.08 50.10 -11.11
N GLU A 127 -17.96 50.22 -12.42
CA GLU A 127 -18.58 51.29 -13.23
C GLU A 127 -20.13 51.19 -13.33
N LEU A 128 -20.77 50.37 -12.49
CA LEU A 128 -22.21 50.10 -12.47
C LEU A 128 -22.76 50.15 -11.03
N PRO A 129 -24.04 50.52 -10.83
CA PRO A 129 -24.62 50.81 -9.51
C PRO A 129 -25.09 49.53 -8.78
N SER A 130 -24.28 48.47 -8.72
CA SER A 130 -24.60 47.29 -7.91
C SER A 130 -23.74 47.26 -6.64
N SER A 131 -24.38 47.46 -5.48
CA SER A 131 -23.80 47.37 -4.13
C SER A 131 -23.49 45.93 -3.67
N GLU A 132 -23.41 44.96 -4.58
CA GLU A 132 -23.22 43.56 -4.24
C GLU A 132 -21.80 43.30 -3.72
N ALA A 133 -21.71 42.67 -2.54
CA ALA A 133 -20.44 42.26 -1.95
C ALA A 133 -19.70 41.25 -2.85
N THR A 134 -18.37 41.36 -2.92
CA THR A 134 -17.49 40.43 -3.63
C THR A 134 -16.79 39.51 -2.63
N LEU A 135 -16.79 38.21 -2.90
CA LEU A 135 -16.04 37.21 -2.16
C LEU A 135 -14.69 36.97 -2.84
N GLU A 136 -13.62 36.99 -2.05
CA GLU A 136 -12.26 36.67 -2.48
C GLU A 136 -11.89 35.26 -2.00
N PHE A 137 -11.31 34.49 -2.89
CA PHE A 137 -10.73 33.19 -2.59
C PHE A 137 -9.26 33.18 -3.03
N LEU A 138 -8.41 32.49 -2.26
CA LEU A 138 -6.99 32.40 -2.53
C LEU A 138 -6.49 30.95 -2.59
N LEU A 139 -5.40 30.72 -3.29
CA LEU A 139 -4.66 29.47 -3.31
C LEU A 139 -3.16 29.79 -3.38
N THR A 140 -2.40 29.34 -2.38
CA THR A 140 -0.94 29.50 -2.36
C THR A 140 -0.27 28.38 -3.15
N GLU A 141 0.94 28.63 -3.65
CA GLU A 141 1.75 27.59 -4.29
C GLU A 141 2.01 26.42 -3.34
N GLU A 142 2.25 26.71 -2.05
CA GLU A 142 2.45 25.71 -1.01
C GLU A 142 1.20 24.82 -0.82
N ALA A 143 0.03 25.42 -0.66
CA ALA A 143 -1.23 24.68 -0.53
C ALA A 143 -1.51 23.85 -1.80
N TYR A 144 -1.23 24.39 -2.99
CA TYR A 144 -1.34 23.65 -4.24
C TYR A 144 -0.38 22.44 -4.28
N LYS A 145 0.88 22.62 -3.88
CA LYS A 145 1.86 21.53 -3.79
C LYS A 145 1.42 20.47 -2.80
N GLN A 146 0.92 20.84 -1.63
CA GLN A 146 0.37 19.90 -0.64
C GLN A 146 -0.84 19.14 -1.20
N MET A 147 -1.75 19.80 -1.91
CA MET A 147 -2.90 19.16 -2.59
C MET A 147 -2.47 18.18 -3.69
N LYS A 148 -1.34 18.46 -4.37
CA LYS A 148 -0.82 17.63 -5.45
C LYS A 148 0.18 16.58 -4.99
N GLN A 149 0.73 16.72 -3.79
CA GLN A 149 1.62 15.73 -3.20
C GLN A 149 0.79 14.47 -2.99
N LYS A 150 1.11 13.43 -3.76
CA LYS A 150 0.49 12.12 -3.58
C LYS A 150 0.88 11.66 -2.18
N ARG A 151 -0.10 11.55 -1.28
CA ARG A 151 0.12 10.99 0.06
C ARG A 151 0.87 9.67 -0.11
N ILE A 152 1.99 9.54 0.58
CA ILE A 152 2.73 8.28 0.59
C ILE A 152 1.83 7.25 1.26
N SER A 153 1.84 6.02 0.75
CA SER A 153 1.10 4.93 1.36
C SER A 153 2.07 4.03 2.12
N TYR A 154 1.84 3.94 3.42
CA TYR A 154 2.41 2.94 4.33
C TYR A 154 1.34 1.92 4.76
N GLU A 155 0.27 1.77 3.99
CA GLU A 155 -0.84 0.86 4.34
C GLU A 155 -0.40 -0.61 4.34
N ASN A 156 0.38 -0.99 3.32
CA ASN A 156 0.85 -2.35 3.10
C ASN A 156 2.01 -2.36 2.10
N ASP A 157 2.62 -3.53 1.93
CA ASP A 157 3.76 -3.82 1.07
C ASP A 157 3.40 -4.46 -0.27
N TYR A 158 2.11 -4.43 -0.65
CA TYR A 158 1.58 -5.01 -1.89
C TYR A 158 0.67 -4.04 -2.68
N ASN A 159 0.73 -2.75 -2.37
CA ASN A 159 0.05 -1.68 -3.12
C ASN A 159 0.89 -1.10 -4.27
N ALA A 160 2.19 -1.39 -4.27
CA ALA A 160 3.09 -1.10 -5.36
C ALA A 160 3.02 -2.21 -6.42
N GLY A 161 3.38 -1.89 -7.67
CA GLY A 161 3.36 -2.85 -8.77
C GLY A 161 4.48 -3.89 -8.68
N CYS A 162 5.19 -4.10 -9.79
CA CYS A 162 6.33 -5.01 -9.84
C CYS A 162 7.66 -4.28 -9.71
N HIS A 163 8.64 -4.90 -9.05
CA HIS A 163 10.02 -4.45 -9.08
C HIS A 163 10.51 -4.37 -10.55
N PRO A 164 11.17 -3.28 -11.00
CA PRO A 164 11.51 -3.08 -12.40
C PRO A 164 12.29 -4.22 -13.06
N VAL A 165 13.21 -4.85 -12.33
CA VAL A 165 13.98 -6.02 -12.81
C VAL A 165 13.08 -7.21 -13.14
N LEU A 166 12.04 -7.46 -12.33
CA LEU A 166 11.10 -8.55 -12.55
C LEU A 166 10.16 -8.21 -13.71
N LEU A 167 9.69 -6.95 -13.78
CA LEU A 167 8.85 -6.49 -14.89
C LEU A 167 9.58 -6.59 -16.23
N GLN A 168 10.86 -6.24 -16.26
CA GLN A 168 11.70 -6.40 -17.44
C GLN A 168 11.84 -7.88 -17.81
N ALA A 169 12.13 -8.77 -16.86
CA ALA A 169 12.22 -10.20 -17.12
C ALA A 169 10.92 -10.81 -17.68
N LEU A 170 9.76 -10.34 -17.21
CA LEU A 170 8.45 -10.72 -17.77
C LEU A 170 8.26 -10.20 -19.19
N THR A 171 8.73 -8.98 -19.47
CA THR A 171 8.68 -8.35 -20.79
C THR A 171 9.55 -9.08 -21.79
N ASP A 172 10.79 -9.42 -21.40
CA ASP A 172 11.78 -10.12 -22.23
C ASP A 172 11.27 -11.49 -22.68
N THR A 173 10.56 -12.19 -21.78
CA THR A 173 10.02 -13.54 -22.02
C THR A 173 8.60 -13.54 -22.60
N ASN A 174 8.05 -12.38 -22.99
CA ASN A 174 6.64 -12.25 -23.30
C ASN A 174 6.19 -13.07 -24.53
N GLN A 175 7.06 -13.17 -25.55
CA GLN A 175 6.78 -13.86 -26.81
C GLN A 175 7.10 -15.37 -26.78
N GLU A 176 7.60 -15.88 -25.65
CA GLU A 176 7.95 -17.30 -25.53
C GLU A 176 6.70 -18.19 -25.39
N THR A 177 6.75 -19.35 -26.03
CA THR A 177 5.76 -20.43 -25.85
C THR A 177 6.36 -21.50 -24.95
N THR A 178 5.73 -21.78 -23.81
CA THR A 178 6.24 -22.73 -22.81
C THR A 178 5.20 -23.78 -22.46
N THR A 179 5.66 -24.90 -21.92
CA THR A 179 4.79 -25.89 -21.27
C THR A 179 3.98 -25.23 -20.15
N GLY A 180 2.71 -25.63 -19.99
CA GLY A 180 1.84 -25.08 -18.96
C GLY A 180 2.10 -25.65 -17.56
N TYR A 181 1.35 -25.12 -16.59
CA TYR A 181 1.21 -25.67 -15.24
C TYR A 181 2.52 -25.81 -14.45
N GLY A 182 3.46 -24.90 -14.71
CA GLY A 182 4.74 -24.80 -13.98
C GLY A 182 5.75 -25.89 -14.33
N LEU A 183 5.58 -26.55 -15.47
CA LEU A 183 6.51 -27.56 -16.00
C LEU A 183 7.46 -27.00 -17.07
N ASP A 184 7.58 -25.68 -17.14
CA ASP A 184 8.47 -24.94 -18.04
C ASP A 184 9.89 -24.75 -17.47
N ASP A 185 10.82 -24.31 -18.33
CA ASP A 185 12.22 -24.08 -17.96
C ASP A 185 12.42 -22.93 -16.96
N HIS A 186 11.58 -21.90 -16.98
CA HIS A 186 11.69 -20.79 -16.02
C HIS A 186 11.38 -21.27 -14.61
N CYS A 187 10.32 -22.07 -14.44
CA CYS A 187 10.03 -22.75 -13.19
C CYS A 187 11.18 -23.67 -12.77
N ARG A 188 11.70 -24.52 -13.66
CA ARG A 188 12.86 -25.39 -13.35
C ARG A 188 14.06 -24.58 -12.87
N GLN A 189 14.37 -23.48 -13.54
CA GLN A 189 15.50 -22.62 -13.19
C GLN A 189 15.29 -21.96 -11.82
N ALA A 190 14.10 -21.43 -11.55
CA ALA A 190 13.75 -20.86 -10.25
C ALA A 190 13.85 -21.91 -9.12
N VAL A 191 13.37 -23.13 -9.34
CA VAL A 191 13.51 -24.25 -8.39
C VAL A 191 14.98 -24.51 -8.06
N GLN A 192 15.87 -24.53 -9.05
CA GLN A 192 17.30 -24.78 -8.79
C GLN A 192 17.96 -23.65 -7.99
N LEU A 193 17.61 -22.40 -8.29
CA LEU A 193 18.09 -21.24 -7.54
C LEU A 193 17.63 -21.29 -6.07
N ILE A 194 16.36 -21.60 -5.84
CA ILE A 194 15.78 -21.71 -4.49
C ILE A 194 16.44 -22.87 -3.73
N ARG A 195 16.52 -24.07 -4.32
CA ARG A 195 17.20 -25.23 -3.69
C ARG A 195 18.63 -24.91 -3.29
N SER A 196 19.36 -24.23 -4.16
CA SER A 196 20.74 -23.81 -3.90
C SER A 196 20.82 -22.83 -2.74
N ALA A 197 19.93 -21.83 -2.71
CA ALA A 197 19.88 -20.83 -1.64
C ALA A 197 19.47 -21.43 -0.28
N CYS A 198 18.57 -22.42 -0.29
CA CYS A 198 18.15 -23.16 0.91
C CYS A 198 19.16 -24.25 1.33
N ARG A 199 20.18 -24.53 0.52
CA ARG A 199 21.09 -25.69 0.66
C ARG A 199 20.32 -27.02 0.80
N ALA A 200 19.22 -27.15 0.06
CA ALA A 200 18.30 -28.28 0.11
C ALA A 200 18.09 -28.87 -1.30
N PRO A 201 19.05 -29.65 -1.84
CA PRO A 201 19.03 -30.10 -3.24
C PRO A 201 17.83 -31.02 -3.58
N HIS A 202 17.24 -31.64 -2.56
CA HIS A 202 16.11 -32.58 -2.71
C HIS A 202 14.76 -32.00 -2.33
N ALA A 203 14.69 -30.78 -1.79
CA ALA A 203 13.42 -30.17 -1.40
C ALA A 203 12.51 -29.99 -2.63
N ALA A 204 11.23 -30.28 -2.51
CA ALA A 204 10.27 -29.95 -3.56
C ALA A 204 9.98 -28.44 -3.51
N VAL A 205 9.77 -27.82 -4.68
CA VAL A 205 9.44 -26.40 -4.78
C VAL A 205 8.26 -26.26 -5.73
N HIS A 206 7.15 -25.71 -5.22
CA HIS A 206 5.93 -25.44 -5.98
C HIS A 206 5.61 -23.96 -5.94
N PHE A 207 5.12 -23.40 -7.04
CA PHE A 207 4.73 -22.00 -7.12
C PHE A 207 3.22 -21.84 -7.07
N LEU A 208 2.74 -20.96 -6.19
CA LEU A 208 1.32 -20.61 -6.03
C LEU A 208 1.14 -19.11 -6.24
N VAL A 209 -0.10 -18.68 -6.49
CA VAL A 209 -0.37 -17.27 -6.81
C VAL A 209 -0.38 -16.37 -5.57
N GLY A 210 -0.82 -16.88 -4.41
CA GLY A 210 -0.90 -16.08 -3.18
C GLY A 210 -0.83 -16.89 -1.89
N GLY A 211 -0.57 -16.18 -0.78
CA GLY A 211 -0.30 -16.76 0.54
C GLY A 211 -1.43 -17.61 1.11
N THR A 212 -2.67 -17.09 1.14
CA THR A 212 -3.85 -17.84 1.61
C THR A 212 -4.03 -19.17 0.87
N GLN A 213 -3.76 -19.17 -0.43
CA GLN A 213 -3.81 -20.39 -1.23
C GLN A 213 -2.70 -21.38 -0.86
N ALA A 214 -1.48 -20.90 -0.59
CA ALA A 214 -0.42 -21.77 -0.08
C ALA A 214 -0.78 -22.37 1.30
N ASN A 215 -1.23 -21.53 2.23
CA ASN A 215 -1.59 -21.93 3.60
C ASN A 215 -2.67 -23.02 3.62
N LEU A 216 -3.77 -22.81 2.90
CA LEU A 216 -4.87 -23.79 2.88
C LEU A 216 -4.46 -25.11 2.20
N ILE A 217 -3.62 -25.07 1.15
CA ILE A 217 -3.20 -26.28 0.44
C ILE A 217 -2.24 -27.10 1.29
N VAL A 218 -1.32 -26.45 2.00
CA VAL A 218 -0.42 -27.13 2.95
C VAL A 218 -1.22 -27.79 4.07
N ALA A 219 -2.16 -27.07 4.69
CA ALA A 219 -3.02 -27.62 5.74
C ALA A 219 -3.81 -28.84 5.23
N ALA A 220 -4.43 -28.73 4.05
CA ALA A 220 -5.21 -29.81 3.46
C ALA A 220 -4.38 -31.05 3.08
N GLY A 221 -3.09 -30.90 2.80
CA GLY A 221 -2.20 -32.00 2.41
C GLY A 221 -1.51 -32.70 3.59
N ALA A 222 -1.34 -32.00 4.70
CA ALA A 222 -0.59 -32.48 5.85
C ALA A 222 -1.46 -33.02 6.98
N LEU A 223 -2.72 -32.58 7.07
CA LEU A 223 -3.63 -32.95 8.16
C LEU A 223 -4.57 -34.09 7.76
N LYS A 224 -4.87 -34.95 8.73
CA LYS A 224 -6.02 -35.86 8.65
C LYS A 224 -7.32 -35.09 8.97
N PRO A 225 -8.50 -35.57 8.55
CA PRO A 225 -9.75 -34.83 8.71
C PRO A 225 -10.14 -34.43 10.14
N TRP A 226 -9.66 -35.16 11.15
CA TRP A 226 -9.93 -34.87 12.56
C TRP A 226 -8.82 -34.07 13.25
N GLN A 227 -7.76 -33.70 12.51
CA GLN A 227 -6.64 -32.93 13.04
C GLN A 227 -6.83 -31.42 12.81
N GLY A 228 -6.19 -30.64 13.69
CA GLY A 228 -6.15 -29.19 13.64
C GLY A 228 -4.73 -28.63 13.56
N ILE A 229 -4.67 -27.32 13.35
CA ILE A 229 -3.43 -26.55 13.19
C ILE A 229 -3.26 -25.57 14.35
N LEU A 230 -2.17 -25.72 15.09
CA LEU A 230 -1.81 -24.84 16.20
C LEU A 230 -1.19 -23.56 15.64
N SER A 231 -1.73 -22.41 16.03
CA SER A 231 -1.32 -21.09 15.54
C SER A 231 -1.35 -20.07 16.67
N ALA A 232 -0.55 -19.02 16.56
CA ALA A 232 -0.80 -17.80 17.33
C ALA A 232 -2.24 -17.30 17.08
N ASP A 233 -2.87 -16.72 18.10
CA ASP A 233 -4.16 -16.02 18.02
C ASP A 233 -4.17 -14.88 16.98
N THR A 234 -3.01 -14.30 16.70
CA THR A 234 -2.77 -13.28 15.67
C THR A 234 -2.41 -13.85 14.30
N GLY A 235 -2.20 -15.16 14.19
CA GLY A 235 -1.76 -15.82 12.97
C GLY A 235 -2.68 -15.55 11.78
N HIS A 236 -2.12 -15.35 10.58
CA HIS A 236 -2.88 -14.97 9.39
C HIS A 236 -4.02 -15.96 9.10
N ILE A 237 -3.74 -17.27 9.22
CA ILE A 237 -4.72 -18.33 9.02
C ILE A 237 -5.91 -18.30 10.00
N ASN A 238 -5.72 -17.70 11.18
CA ASN A 238 -6.76 -17.57 12.21
C ASN A 238 -7.64 -16.34 11.98
N VAL A 239 -7.07 -15.25 11.46
CA VAL A 239 -7.73 -13.92 11.45
C VAL A 239 -8.08 -13.44 10.03
N HIS A 240 -7.18 -13.57 9.07
CA HIS A 240 -7.19 -12.82 7.81
C HIS A 240 -7.32 -13.69 6.55
N GLU A 241 -7.89 -14.89 6.69
CA GLU A 241 -8.13 -15.80 5.55
C GLU A 241 -9.60 -16.20 5.36
N ALA A 242 -10.52 -15.52 6.04
CA ALA A 242 -11.96 -15.76 5.90
C ALA A 242 -12.37 -17.24 6.08
N GLY A 243 -11.72 -17.93 7.01
CA GLY A 243 -11.97 -19.34 7.28
C GLY A 243 -11.46 -20.30 6.20
N ALA A 244 -10.40 -19.93 5.45
CA ALA A 244 -9.87 -20.77 4.38
C ALA A 244 -9.39 -22.14 4.87
N ILE A 245 -8.84 -22.23 6.09
CA ILE A 245 -8.45 -23.50 6.69
C ILE A 245 -9.69 -24.33 7.03
N GLU A 246 -10.69 -23.73 7.66
CA GLU A 246 -11.96 -24.36 8.03
C GLU A 246 -12.71 -24.89 6.80
N ALA A 247 -12.63 -24.18 5.67
CA ALA A 247 -13.18 -24.63 4.39
C ALA A 247 -12.50 -25.90 3.85
N THR A 248 -11.33 -26.28 4.38
CA THR A 248 -10.68 -27.57 4.09
C THR A 248 -11.16 -28.70 5.00
N GLY A 249 -11.94 -28.39 6.05
CA GLY A 249 -12.42 -29.34 7.06
C GLY A 249 -11.58 -29.38 8.34
N HIS A 250 -10.57 -28.53 8.47
CA HIS A 250 -9.64 -28.53 9.61
C HIS A 250 -9.87 -27.31 10.51
N LYS A 251 -9.72 -27.48 11.81
CA LYS A 251 -9.88 -26.39 12.79
C LYS A 251 -8.53 -25.70 13.05
N VAL A 252 -8.54 -24.37 13.10
CA VAL A 252 -7.43 -23.60 13.70
C VAL A 252 -7.54 -23.64 15.22
N LEU A 253 -6.49 -24.13 15.87
CA LEU A 253 -6.32 -24.22 17.31
C LEU A 253 -5.49 -23.01 17.77
N ALA A 254 -6.16 -21.87 17.92
CA ALA A 254 -5.52 -20.61 18.30
C ALA A 254 -4.99 -20.66 19.74
N LEU A 255 -3.72 -20.30 19.90
CA LEU A 255 -3.01 -20.23 21.17
C LEU A 255 -2.71 -18.76 21.52
N PRO A 256 -2.79 -18.36 22.80
CA PRO A 256 -2.36 -17.04 23.24
C PRO A 256 -0.90 -16.80 22.81
N SER A 257 -0.65 -15.65 22.19
CA SER A 257 0.68 -15.28 21.72
C SER A 257 1.23 -14.05 22.43
N ARG A 258 2.56 -13.93 22.47
CA ARG A 258 3.26 -12.73 22.92
C ARG A 258 3.93 -12.07 21.72
N ASP A 259 3.50 -10.85 21.41
CA ASP A 259 3.96 -10.10 20.24
C ASP A 259 3.83 -10.91 18.93
N GLY A 260 2.79 -11.75 18.82
CA GLY A 260 2.54 -12.60 17.66
C GLY A 260 3.32 -13.92 17.63
N ARG A 261 4.06 -14.23 18.70
CA ARG A 261 4.84 -15.46 18.82
C ARG A 261 4.26 -16.40 19.87
N ILE A 262 4.19 -17.67 19.54
CA ILE A 262 3.95 -18.80 20.45
C ILE A 262 5.26 -19.53 20.72
N ASP A 263 5.46 -19.99 21.96
CA ASP A 263 6.65 -20.74 22.37
C ASP A 263 6.40 -22.26 22.45
N ALA A 264 7.48 -23.03 22.56
CA ALA A 264 7.40 -24.49 22.64
C ALA A 264 6.63 -24.98 23.87
N GLU A 265 6.72 -24.28 25.01
CA GLU A 265 6.01 -24.69 26.24
C GLU A 265 4.49 -24.51 26.10
N THR A 266 4.05 -23.44 25.46
CA THR A 266 2.63 -23.18 25.17
C THR A 266 2.06 -24.23 24.22
N ILE A 267 2.82 -24.63 23.21
CA ILE A 267 2.44 -25.71 22.28
C ILE A 267 2.40 -27.06 23.02
N ASP A 268 3.42 -27.37 23.82
CA ASP A 268 3.50 -28.66 24.51
C ASP A 268 2.43 -28.80 25.58
N ARG A 269 2.12 -27.71 26.30
CA ARG A 269 1.01 -27.68 27.27
C ARG A 269 -0.31 -28.03 26.59
N PHE A 270 -0.64 -27.43 25.44
CA PHE A 270 -1.84 -27.78 24.69
C PHE A 270 -1.86 -29.28 24.32
N CYS A 271 -0.72 -29.83 23.88
CA CYS A 271 -0.63 -31.24 23.54
C CYS A 271 -0.80 -32.14 24.77
N ARG A 272 -0.21 -31.79 25.92
CA ARG A 272 -0.39 -32.52 27.19
C ARG A 272 -1.83 -32.49 27.65
N ASP A 273 -2.48 -31.33 27.61
CA ASP A 273 -3.89 -31.18 27.98
C ASP A 273 -4.78 -32.08 27.10
N TYR A 274 -4.48 -32.19 25.80
CA TYR A 274 -5.16 -33.12 24.90
C TYR A 274 -4.89 -34.59 25.26
N ASP A 275 -3.65 -34.96 25.54
CA ASP A 275 -3.29 -36.35 25.88
C ASP A 275 -3.87 -36.82 27.22
N GLU A 276 -3.98 -35.90 28.19
CA GLU A 276 -4.48 -36.16 29.55
C GLU A 276 -6.01 -36.13 29.63
N ASP A 277 -6.70 -35.59 28.62
CA ASP A 277 -8.17 -35.56 28.56
C ASP A 277 -8.72 -36.99 28.31
N PRO A 278 -9.48 -37.59 29.25
CA PRO A 278 -10.06 -38.92 29.07
C PRO A 278 -11.08 -38.99 27.92
N THR A 279 -11.50 -37.84 27.38
CA THR A 279 -12.43 -37.68 26.27
C THR A 279 -11.77 -37.09 25.01
N ALA A 280 -10.44 -37.09 24.92
CA ALA A 280 -9.67 -36.50 23.83
C ALA A 280 -10.16 -36.89 22.42
N GLU A 281 -10.63 -38.13 22.24
CA GLU A 281 -11.18 -38.64 20.97
C GLU A 281 -12.44 -37.91 20.48
N HIS A 282 -13.13 -37.17 21.37
CA HIS A 282 -14.27 -36.30 21.03
C HIS A 282 -13.84 -34.88 20.62
N THR A 283 -12.54 -34.58 20.68
CA THR A 283 -11.99 -33.24 20.42
C THR A 283 -11.01 -33.24 19.24
N VAL A 284 -10.59 -32.06 18.80
CA VAL A 284 -9.70 -31.93 17.64
C VAL A 284 -8.27 -32.26 18.04
N GLN A 285 -7.66 -33.21 17.33
CA GLN A 285 -6.29 -33.65 17.57
C GLN A 285 -5.27 -32.64 17.00
N PRO A 286 -4.23 -32.20 17.72
CA PRO A 286 -3.16 -31.40 17.13
C PRO A 286 -2.41 -32.21 16.05
N GLY A 287 -2.21 -31.62 14.86
CA GLY A 287 -1.50 -32.29 13.76
C GLY A 287 -0.42 -31.44 13.07
N MET A 288 -0.50 -30.11 13.20
CA MET A 288 0.46 -29.17 12.61
C MET A 288 0.67 -27.97 13.53
N ILE A 289 1.87 -27.40 13.48
CA ILE A 289 2.23 -26.09 14.03
C ILE A 289 2.42 -25.13 12.85
N TYR A 290 1.74 -23.99 12.89
CA TYR A 290 1.89 -22.86 11.98
C TYR A 290 2.61 -21.71 12.69
N LEU A 291 3.71 -21.24 12.10
CA LEU A 291 4.42 -20.04 12.53
C LEU A 291 4.53 -19.07 11.36
N SER A 292 4.53 -17.77 11.64
CA SER A 292 4.83 -16.73 10.64
C SER A 292 6.22 -16.15 10.90
N GLN A 293 7.06 -16.04 9.87
CA GLN A 293 8.41 -15.46 9.98
C GLN A 293 8.65 -14.42 8.87
N PRO A 294 8.58 -13.11 9.18
CA PRO A 294 8.18 -12.51 10.47
C PRO A 294 6.70 -12.72 10.78
N THR A 295 6.31 -12.42 12.02
CA THR A 295 4.91 -12.49 12.47
C THR A 295 4.04 -11.40 11.82
N GLU A 296 2.73 -11.51 12.02
CA GLU A 296 1.74 -10.52 11.61
C GLU A 296 1.96 -9.16 12.30
N LEU A 297 2.64 -9.15 13.46
CA LEU A 297 3.04 -7.95 14.20
C LEU A 297 4.45 -7.46 13.85
N GLY A 298 5.12 -8.08 12.88
CA GLY A 298 6.45 -7.68 12.44
C GLY A 298 7.59 -8.08 13.38
N THR A 299 7.31 -8.89 14.40
CA THR A 299 8.33 -9.49 15.26
C THR A 299 8.89 -10.77 14.65
N LEU A 300 9.97 -11.26 15.24
CA LEU A 300 10.74 -12.35 14.67
C LEU A 300 10.93 -13.49 15.67
N TYR A 301 10.81 -14.72 15.18
CA TYR A 301 11.36 -15.88 15.86
C TYR A 301 12.88 -15.87 15.78
N ARG A 302 13.52 -16.11 16.92
CA ARG A 302 14.96 -16.32 17.04
C ARG A 302 15.31 -17.78 16.75
N LYS A 303 16.58 -18.04 16.44
CA LYS A 303 17.09 -19.37 16.17
C LYS A 303 16.78 -20.36 17.30
N GLU A 304 17.00 -19.96 18.54
CA GLU A 304 16.81 -20.83 19.72
C GLU A 304 15.34 -21.16 19.94
N GLU A 305 14.44 -20.18 19.72
CA GLU A 305 12.99 -20.38 19.80
C GLU A 305 12.52 -21.37 18.73
N LEU A 306 12.99 -21.19 17.49
CA LEU A 306 12.63 -22.08 16.39
C LEU A 306 13.20 -23.49 16.56
N GLU A 307 14.41 -23.63 17.12
CA GLU A 307 15.00 -24.93 17.48
C GLU A 307 14.21 -25.66 18.56
N ALA A 308 13.74 -24.95 19.59
CA ALA A 308 12.90 -25.52 20.63
C ALA A 308 11.57 -26.02 20.07
N ILE A 309 10.92 -25.24 19.20
CA ILE A 309 9.66 -25.63 18.54
C ILE A 309 9.91 -26.81 17.58
N ARG A 310 11.00 -26.81 16.81
CA ARG A 310 11.35 -27.94 15.94
C ARG A 310 11.58 -29.22 16.73
N ALA A 311 12.32 -29.15 17.83
CA ALA A 311 12.55 -30.31 18.69
C ALA A 311 11.24 -30.87 19.25
N LEU A 312 10.32 -30.00 19.67
CA LEU A 312 8.99 -30.41 20.11
C LEU A 312 8.17 -31.05 18.98
N ALA A 313 8.12 -30.43 17.81
CA ALA A 313 7.39 -30.93 16.65
C ALA A 313 7.83 -32.35 16.29
N LEU A 314 9.14 -32.61 16.29
CA LEU A 314 9.70 -33.95 16.07
C LEU A 314 9.29 -34.96 17.14
N ARG A 315 9.36 -34.59 18.42
CA ARG A 315 8.96 -35.48 19.53
C ARG A 315 7.48 -35.85 19.49
N ARG A 316 6.63 -34.89 19.08
CA ARG A 316 5.17 -35.05 19.03
C ARG A 316 4.66 -35.59 17.69
N GLY A 317 5.51 -35.68 16.67
CA GLY A 317 5.10 -36.06 15.32
C GLY A 317 4.21 -35.01 14.63
N LEU A 318 4.35 -33.74 15.00
CA LEU A 318 3.61 -32.62 14.40
C LEU A 318 4.37 -32.08 13.19
N THR A 319 3.63 -31.76 12.12
CA THR A 319 4.21 -31.04 10.98
C THR A 319 4.51 -29.60 11.41
N LEU A 320 5.72 -29.09 11.12
CA LEU A 320 6.08 -27.69 11.34
C LEU A 320 6.09 -26.92 10.02
N TYR A 321 5.14 -25.99 9.88
CA TYR A 321 5.00 -25.09 8.75
C TYR A 321 5.36 -23.64 9.13
N ILE A 322 6.23 -23.01 8.34
CA ILE A 322 6.57 -21.59 8.46
C ILE A 322 6.00 -20.81 7.26
N ASP A 323 5.06 -19.90 7.53
CA ASP A 323 4.62 -18.90 6.57
C ASP A 323 5.66 -17.78 6.46
N GLY A 324 6.31 -17.72 5.29
CA GLY A 324 7.31 -16.72 4.96
C GLY A 324 6.79 -15.68 3.97
N ALA A 325 5.52 -15.25 4.09
CA ALA A 325 4.95 -14.17 3.28
C ALA A 325 5.81 -12.90 3.25
N ARG A 326 6.59 -12.65 4.32
CA ARG A 326 7.56 -11.55 4.43
C ARG A 326 8.98 -12.05 4.73
N LEU A 327 9.34 -13.25 4.29
CA LEU A 327 10.62 -13.87 4.64
C LEU A 327 11.84 -13.00 4.25
N ALA A 328 11.78 -12.24 3.15
CA ALA A 328 12.82 -11.28 2.78
C ALA A 328 13.16 -10.28 3.91
N SER A 329 12.11 -9.75 4.55
CA SER A 329 12.19 -8.81 5.67
C SER A 329 12.78 -9.50 6.92
N ALA A 330 12.39 -10.75 7.22
CA ALA A 330 13.00 -11.51 8.31
C ALA A 330 14.49 -11.84 8.07
N LEU A 331 14.85 -12.27 6.87
CA LEU A 331 16.23 -12.59 6.50
C LEU A 331 17.14 -11.36 6.48
N ALA A 332 16.58 -10.18 6.26
CA ALA A 332 17.31 -8.93 6.36
C ALA A 332 17.56 -8.48 7.81
N ALA A 333 16.97 -9.16 8.79
CA ALA A 333 17.20 -8.99 10.22
C ALA A 333 17.95 -10.21 10.80
N GLU A 334 18.88 -10.78 10.03
CA GLU A 334 19.69 -11.94 10.42
C GLU A 334 20.48 -11.67 11.71
N GLU A 335 20.92 -10.43 11.95
CA GLU A 335 21.60 -10.00 13.17
C GLU A 335 20.73 -10.15 14.42
N LEU A 336 19.41 -10.05 14.27
CA LEU A 336 18.46 -10.23 15.37
C LEU A 336 18.06 -11.69 15.52
N THR A 337 18.00 -12.47 14.43
CA THR A 337 17.43 -13.83 14.44
C THR A 337 18.46 -14.94 14.54
N GLY A 338 19.68 -14.72 14.06
CA GLY A 338 20.67 -15.76 13.82
C GLY A 338 20.26 -16.77 12.74
N LEU A 339 19.34 -16.40 11.84
CA LEU A 339 18.76 -17.28 10.82
C LEU A 339 18.97 -16.73 9.40
N ASP A 340 19.78 -17.43 8.62
CA ASP A 340 19.77 -17.32 7.15
C ASP A 340 18.69 -18.24 6.53
N LEU A 341 18.50 -18.16 5.20
CA LEU A 341 17.49 -18.95 4.49
C LEU A 341 17.71 -20.47 4.64
N ALA A 342 18.97 -20.91 4.66
CA ALA A 342 19.28 -22.33 4.82
C ALA A 342 18.99 -22.80 6.25
N ALA A 343 19.27 -21.97 7.25
CA ALA A 343 18.95 -22.24 8.64
C ALA A 343 17.44 -22.29 8.89
N THR A 344 16.66 -21.39 8.28
CA THR A 344 15.19 -21.47 8.31
C THR A 344 14.70 -22.74 7.63
N ALA A 345 15.16 -23.04 6.41
CA ALA A 345 14.76 -24.22 5.67
C ALA A 345 15.07 -25.52 6.43
N GLY A 346 16.22 -25.62 7.10
CA GLY A 346 16.59 -26.80 7.89
C GLY A 346 15.80 -27.02 9.17
N ARG A 347 14.90 -26.10 9.56
CA ARG A 347 14.17 -26.13 10.84
C ARG A 347 12.66 -26.30 10.69
N CYS A 348 12.15 -26.57 9.50
CA CYS A 348 10.74 -26.83 9.24
C CYS A 348 10.54 -27.94 8.21
N ASP A 349 9.35 -28.55 8.20
CA ASP A 349 8.99 -29.57 7.22
C ASP A 349 8.55 -28.94 5.88
N VAL A 350 7.99 -27.73 5.98
CA VAL A 350 7.49 -26.94 4.86
C VAL A 350 7.58 -25.46 5.21
N PHE A 351 7.85 -24.60 4.22
CA PHE A 351 7.75 -23.15 4.37
C PHE A 351 7.46 -22.46 3.05
N THR A 352 6.97 -21.22 3.11
CA THR A 352 6.82 -20.36 1.92
C THR A 352 7.91 -19.31 1.84
N ILE A 353 8.29 -18.95 0.61
CA ILE A 353 9.12 -17.79 0.30
C ILE A 353 8.20 -16.81 -0.43
N GLY A 354 7.82 -15.74 0.27
CA GLY A 354 6.90 -14.75 -0.28
C GLY A 354 7.55 -13.84 -1.32
N GLY A 355 7.02 -13.85 -2.54
CA GLY A 355 7.43 -13.00 -3.64
C GLY A 355 6.58 -11.74 -3.75
N THR A 356 5.25 -11.86 -3.55
CA THR A 356 4.29 -10.76 -3.69
C THR A 356 4.66 -9.54 -2.86
N LYS A 357 5.02 -9.74 -1.58
CA LYS A 357 5.44 -8.67 -0.67
C LYS A 357 6.92 -8.29 -0.79
N CYS A 358 7.63 -8.91 -1.73
CA CYS A 358 9.05 -8.69 -2.04
C CYS A 358 9.22 -8.28 -3.52
N GLY A 359 8.25 -7.54 -4.08
CA GLY A 359 8.34 -6.92 -5.40
C GLY A 359 7.86 -7.75 -6.59
N ALA A 360 7.42 -8.99 -6.41
CA ALA A 360 6.70 -9.72 -7.47
C ALA A 360 5.28 -9.16 -7.63
N LEU A 361 4.72 -9.26 -8.84
CA LEU A 361 3.29 -8.95 -9.09
C LEU A 361 2.37 -9.86 -8.28
N PHE A 362 2.77 -11.11 -8.18
CA PHE A 362 2.12 -12.17 -7.41
C PHE A 362 3.11 -13.34 -7.35
N GLY A 363 2.97 -14.17 -6.33
CA GLY A 363 3.64 -15.46 -6.27
C GLY A 363 4.23 -15.78 -4.92
N GLU A 364 4.06 -17.04 -4.53
CA GLU A 364 4.65 -17.66 -3.36
C GLU A 364 5.39 -18.93 -3.82
N ALA A 365 6.62 -19.14 -3.35
CA ALA A 365 7.33 -20.40 -3.57
C ALA A 365 7.21 -21.26 -2.31
N LEU A 366 6.44 -22.32 -2.39
CA LEU A 366 6.30 -23.31 -1.34
C LEU A 366 7.44 -24.33 -1.44
N VAL A 367 8.23 -24.43 -0.39
CA VAL A 367 9.35 -25.38 -0.28
C VAL A 367 8.96 -26.48 0.72
N ILE A 368 8.95 -27.72 0.25
CA ILE A 368 8.60 -28.90 1.06
C ILE A 368 9.88 -29.73 1.27
N ASN A 369 10.36 -29.79 2.51
CA ASN A 369 11.52 -30.59 2.89
C ASN A 369 11.14 -32.04 3.20
N GLN A 370 9.91 -32.26 3.68
CA GLN A 370 9.43 -33.57 4.09
C GLN A 370 8.81 -34.33 2.89
N PRO A 371 9.46 -35.38 2.35
CA PRO A 371 9.03 -36.01 1.10
C PRO A 371 7.61 -36.61 1.16
N SER A 372 7.16 -37.03 2.35
CA SER A 372 5.81 -37.55 2.54
C SER A 372 4.71 -36.51 2.28
N LEU A 373 5.00 -35.22 2.45
CA LEU A 373 4.06 -34.13 2.17
C LEU A 373 4.01 -33.76 0.67
N ASP A 374 5.06 -34.07 -0.08
CA ASP A 374 5.13 -33.76 -1.52
C ASP A 374 4.42 -34.82 -2.39
N LYS A 375 4.24 -36.03 -1.84
CA LYS A 375 3.54 -37.11 -2.55
C LYS A 375 2.14 -36.64 -2.96
N ASP A 376 1.88 -36.64 -4.27
CA ASP A 376 0.63 -36.21 -4.89
C ASP A 376 0.25 -34.73 -4.66
N PHE A 377 1.16 -33.89 -4.13
CA PHE A 377 0.90 -32.50 -3.79
C PHE A 377 0.42 -31.67 -4.98
N ARG A 378 0.95 -31.93 -6.18
CA ARG A 378 0.50 -31.26 -7.41
C ARG A 378 -0.97 -31.54 -7.74
N SER A 379 -1.46 -32.74 -7.45
CA SER A 379 -2.87 -33.10 -7.65
C SER A 379 -3.76 -32.35 -6.67
N LEU A 380 -3.35 -32.26 -5.40
CA LEU A 380 -4.03 -31.44 -4.39
C LEU A 380 -4.03 -29.95 -4.77
N MET A 381 -2.87 -29.43 -5.18
CA MET A 381 -2.72 -28.06 -5.66
C MET A 381 -3.64 -27.78 -6.85
N LYS A 382 -3.78 -28.73 -7.79
CA LYS A 382 -4.73 -28.61 -8.91
C LYS A 382 -6.18 -28.59 -8.42
N GLN A 383 -6.55 -29.50 -7.52
CA GLN A 383 -7.90 -29.60 -6.95
C GLN A 383 -8.33 -28.32 -6.25
N ARG A 384 -7.40 -27.67 -5.54
CA ARG A 384 -7.65 -26.42 -4.78
C ARG A 384 -7.41 -25.15 -5.60
N GLY A 385 -7.31 -25.26 -6.93
CA GLY A 385 -7.15 -24.11 -7.82
C GLY A 385 -5.79 -23.40 -7.73
N GLY A 386 -4.79 -24.01 -7.09
CA GLY A 386 -3.44 -23.46 -6.93
C GLY A 386 -2.51 -23.60 -8.12
N MET A 387 -2.93 -24.34 -9.15
CA MET A 387 -2.09 -24.61 -10.31
C MET A 387 -2.36 -23.63 -11.47
N LEU A 388 -1.56 -22.56 -11.55
CA LEU A 388 -1.64 -21.55 -12.60
C LEU A 388 -1.28 -22.16 -13.98
N ALA A 389 -2.14 -21.93 -14.98
CA ALA A 389 -1.91 -22.45 -16.33
C ALA A 389 -0.62 -21.90 -16.97
N LYS A 390 -0.43 -20.57 -16.92
CA LYS A 390 0.81 -19.90 -17.35
C LYS A 390 1.83 -19.85 -16.21
N GLY A 391 2.22 -21.03 -15.71
CA GLY A 391 3.14 -21.18 -14.58
C GLY A 391 4.46 -20.44 -14.75
N ARG A 392 4.95 -20.29 -15.99
CA ARG A 392 6.16 -19.51 -16.32
C ARG A 392 6.19 -18.11 -15.69
N LEU A 393 5.04 -17.46 -15.50
CA LEU A 393 4.96 -16.12 -14.92
C LEU A 393 5.45 -16.11 -13.46
N LEU A 394 5.22 -17.19 -12.71
CA LEU A 394 5.76 -17.38 -11.37
C LEU A 394 7.26 -17.70 -11.44
N GLY A 395 7.65 -18.65 -12.32
CA GLY A 395 9.03 -19.07 -12.52
C GLY A 395 9.97 -17.90 -12.88
N VAL A 396 9.58 -17.05 -13.85
CA VAL A 396 10.37 -15.88 -14.27
C VAL A 396 10.61 -14.92 -13.11
N GLN A 397 9.57 -14.63 -12.30
CA GLN A 397 9.68 -13.70 -11.18
C GLN A 397 10.61 -14.25 -10.09
N PHE A 398 10.46 -15.52 -9.69
CA PHE A 398 11.34 -16.12 -8.68
C PHE A 398 12.77 -16.32 -9.19
N ALA A 399 12.96 -16.68 -10.45
CA ALA A 399 14.28 -16.75 -11.06
C ALA A 399 14.97 -15.37 -11.04
N ALA A 400 14.24 -14.28 -11.29
CA ALA A 400 14.77 -12.93 -11.20
C ALA A 400 15.06 -12.50 -9.75
N LEU A 401 14.17 -12.80 -8.80
CA LEU A 401 14.38 -12.48 -7.36
C LEU A 401 15.65 -13.13 -6.79
N PHE A 402 15.94 -14.37 -7.20
CA PHE A 402 17.10 -15.10 -6.69
C PHE A 402 18.40 -14.83 -7.47
N ARG A 403 18.35 -14.04 -8.54
CA ARG A 403 19.56 -13.58 -9.24
C ARG A 403 20.15 -12.37 -8.52
N ASN A 404 21.48 -12.30 -8.48
CA ASN A 404 22.25 -11.18 -7.94
C ASN A 404 21.82 -10.73 -6.52
N ARG A 405 21.31 -11.66 -5.71
CA ARG A 405 20.81 -11.41 -4.34
C ARG A 405 19.66 -10.40 -4.25
N LEU A 406 18.90 -10.15 -5.32
CA LEU A 406 17.83 -9.15 -5.34
C LEU A 406 16.80 -9.34 -4.21
N TYR A 407 16.42 -10.58 -3.89
CA TYR A 407 15.50 -10.89 -2.78
C TYR A 407 15.98 -10.34 -1.42
N TRP A 408 17.28 -10.45 -1.14
CA TRP A 408 17.88 -9.94 0.09
C TRP A 408 18.03 -8.43 0.06
N ASP A 409 18.34 -7.86 -1.11
CA ASP A 409 18.50 -6.42 -1.26
C ASP A 409 17.17 -5.68 -1.03
N ILE A 410 16.07 -6.24 -1.54
CA ILE A 410 14.72 -5.74 -1.28
C ILE A 410 14.38 -5.82 0.20
N GLY A 411 14.63 -6.96 0.86
CA GLY A 411 14.38 -7.12 2.29
C GLY A 411 15.15 -6.11 3.15
N ARG A 412 16.45 -5.90 2.84
CA ARG A 412 17.27 -4.88 3.53
C ARG A 412 16.71 -3.48 3.32
N TYR A 413 16.37 -3.13 2.08
CA TYR A 413 15.78 -1.83 1.77
C TYR A 413 14.48 -1.56 2.54
N GLN A 414 13.58 -2.55 2.59
CA GLN A 414 12.33 -2.47 3.35
C GLN A 414 12.62 -2.20 4.83
N ASN A 415 13.49 -2.99 5.46
CA ASN A 415 13.82 -2.82 6.87
C ASN A 415 14.54 -1.49 7.17
N GLU A 416 15.45 -1.05 6.29
CA GLU A 416 16.13 0.25 6.43
C GLU A 416 15.13 1.41 6.46
N ARG A 417 14.16 1.44 5.55
CA ARG A 417 13.13 2.49 5.52
C ARG A 417 12.24 2.44 6.77
N ALA A 418 11.88 1.25 7.25
CA ALA A 418 11.11 1.12 8.50
C ALA A 418 11.93 1.56 9.71
N ARG A 419 13.23 1.27 9.75
CA ARG A 419 14.13 1.70 10.83
C ARG A 419 14.23 3.23 10.89
N GLU A 420 14.43 3.88 9.74
CA GLU A 420 14.42 5.35 9.65
C GLU A 420 13.11 5.95 10.14
N LEU A 421 11.97 5.37 9.74
CA LEU A 421 10.65 5.83 10.20
C LEU A 421 10.45 5.59 11.70
N ALA A 422 10.94 4.46 12.23
CA ALA A 422 10.88 4.15 13.65
C ALA A 422 11.72 5.14 14.47
N ASP A 423 12.92 5.49 14.01
CA ASP A 423 13.78 6.46 14.69
C ASP A 423 13.17 7.87 14.70
N LEU A 424 12.51 8.26 13.61
CA LEU A 424 11.75 9.51 13.54
C LEU A 424 10.57 9.53 14.53
N PHE A 425 9.83 8.42 14.64
CA PHE A 425 8.74 8.29 15.62
C PHE A 425 9.26 8.35 17.07
N ARG A 426 10.36 7.65 17.38
CA ARG A 426 11.01 7.72 18.70
C ARG A 426 11.47 9.13 19.04
N ALA A 427 12.06 9.84 18.08
CA ALA A 427 12.49 11.23 18.27
C ALA A 427 11.33 12.19 18.59
N ARG A 428 10.09 11.80 18.30
CA ARG A 428 8.86 12.53 18.65
C ARG A 428 8.12 11.96 19.85
N GLY A 429 8.72 11.02 20.57
CA GLY A 429 8.13 10.41 21.77
C GLY A 429 6.97 9.47 21.47
N LEU A 430 6.84 8.97 20.23
CA LEU A 430 5.83 7.96 19.90
C LEU A 430 6.31 6.58 20.34
N GLU A 431 5.37 5.79 20.84
CA GLU A 431 5.60 4.43 21.32
C GLU A 431 5.08 3.39 20.31
N PHE A 432 5.56 2.15 20.45
CA PHE A 432 5.16 1.04 19.58
C PHE A 432 4.44 -0.03 20.37
N HIS A 433 3.35 -0.56 19.81
CA HIS A 433 2.61 -1.70 20.33
C HIS A 433 3.44 -3.00 20.29
N ALA A 434 4.30 -3.13 19.28
CA ALA A 434 5.22 -4.27 19.14
C ALA A 434 6.63 -3.77 18.75
N PRO A 435 7.70 -4.50 19.11
CA PRO A 435 9.06 -4.13 18.74
C PRO A 435 9.23 -3.90 17.23
N PRO A 436 9.78 -2.75 16.78
CA PRO A 436 9.94 -2.43 15.37
C PRO A 436 11.18 -3.12 14.78
N GLU A 437 11.06 -4.41 14.50
CA GLU A 437 12.19 -5.26 14.08
C GLU A 437 12.30 -5.46 12.56
N THR A 438 11.24 -5.13 11.82
CA THR A 438 11.09 -5.44 10.39
C THR A 438 10.48 -4.27 9.61
N ASN A 439 10.06 -4.51 8.37
CA ASN A 439 9.37 -3.55 7.53
C ASN A 439 7.98 -3.09 8.04
N GLN A 440 7.47 -3.64 9.15
CA GLN A 440 6.19 -3.29 9.76
C GLN A 440 6.40 -2.59 11.10
N LEU A 441 5.71 -1.46 11.30
CA LEU A 441 5.70 -0.68 12.53
C LEU A 441 4.27 -0.57 13.06
N PHE A 442 4.07 -0.85 14.33
CA PHE A 442 2.77 -0.72 15.01
C PHE A 442 2.87 0.39 16.04
N VAL A 443 2.37 1.57 15.72
CA VAL A 443 2.55 2.80 16.49
C VAL A 443 1.31 3.09 17.32
N LEU A 444 1.50 3.47 18.58
CA LEU A 444 0.43 3.92 19.47
C LEU A 444 0.20 5.42 19.26
N LEU A 445 -0.98 5.77 18.75
CA LEU A 445 -1.35 7.16 18.45
C LEU A 445 -2.60 7.57 19.24
N ASP A 446 -2.58 8.76 19.82
CA ASP A 446 -3.82 9.42 20.26
C ASP A 446 -4.65 9.93 19.05
N SER A 447 -5.85 10.45 19.32
CA SER A 447 -6.75 10.91 18.25
C SER A 447 -6.21 12.12 17.47
N ASP A 448 -5.44 13.00 18.10
CA ASP A 448 -4.89 14.19 17.44
C ASP A 448 -3.70 13.82 16.56
N GLN A 449 -2.82 12.95 17.06
CA GLN A 449 -1.71 12.37 16.32
C GLN A 449 -2.19 11.55 15.11
N GLU A 450 -3.20 10.69 15.29
CA GLU A 450 -3.80 9.92 14.20
C GLU A 450 -4.35 10.87 13.11
N ASN A 451 -5.11 11.89 13.50
CA ASN A 451 -5.63 12.90 12.59
C ASN A 451 -4.53 13.69 11.87
N PHE A 452 -3.43 13.97 12.56
CA PHE A 452 -2.26 14.63 12.00
C PHE A 452 -1.62 13.79 10.88
N PHE A 453 -1.39 12.50 11.13
CA PHE A 453 -0.81 11.59 10.13
C PHE A 453 -1.79 11.30 8.99
N ALA A 454 -3.10 11.14 9.26
CA ALA A 454 -4.09 10.77 8.24
C ALA A 454 -4.24 11.82 7.12
N LYS A 455 -3.92 13.08 7.44
CA LYS A 455 -3.87 14.19 6.47
C LYS A 455 -2.65 14.12 5.55
N ARG A 456 -1.54 13.53 6.00
CA ARG A 456 -0.23 13.52 5.31
C ARG A 456 0.07 12.20 4.60
N THR A 457 -0.41 11.10 5.14
CA THR A 457 -0.06 9.76 4.68
C THR A 457 -1.23 8.79 4.78
N VAL A 458 -1.12 7.66 4.09
CA VAL A 458 -2.04 6.53 4.24
C VAL A 458 -1.35 5.46 5.10
N PHE A 459 -2.09 4.90 6.06
CA PHE A 459 -1.65 3.83 6.96
C PHE A 459 -2.89 3.04 7.40
N GLU A 460 -2.69 1.85 7.96
CA GLU A 460 -3.78 0.99 8.41
C GLU A 460 -4.10 1.23 9.89
N ARG A 461 -5.39 1.18 10.23
CA ARG A 461 -5.86 1.18 11.62
C ARG A 461 -6.11 -0.25 12.04
N ILE A 462 -5.43 -0.71 13.07
CA ILE A 462 -5.72 -2.02 13.66
C ILE A 462 -6.90 -1.82 14.61
N SER A 463 -7.89 -2.73 14.57
CA SER A 463 -9.05 -2.72 15.46
C SER A 463 -8.67 -3.15 16.89
N ARG A 464 -7.73 -2.41 17.49
CA ARG A 464 -7.17 -2.61 18.82
C ARG A 464 -6.78 -1.24 19.39
N GLU A 465 -7.07 -1.07 20.67
CA GLU A 465 -6.67 0.09 21.44
C GLU A 465 -5.89 -0.38 22.67
N GLU A 466 -4.91 0.42 23.08
CA GLU A 466 -4.07 0.18 24.25
C GLU A 466 -4.00 1.48 25.04
N GLU A 467 -4.48 1.45 26.29
CA GLU A 467 -4.48 2.62 27.18
C GLU A 467 -5.18 3.85 26.56
N GLY A 468 -6.24 3.64 25.77
CA GLY A 468 -6.98 4.71 25.08
C GLY A 468 -6.27 5.27 23.83
N ARG A 469 -5.15 4.67 23.41
CA ARG A 469 -4.44 4.99 22.16
C ARG A 469 -4.75 3.94 21.10
N LYS A 470 -4.81 4.39 19.85
CA LYS A 470 -5.10 3.54 18.68
C LYS A 470 -3.82 2.91 18.15
N VAL A 471 -3.87 1.62 17.83
CA VAL A 471 -2.77 0.94 17.17
C VAL A 471 -2.84 1.19 15.66
N CYS A 472 -1.87 1.93 15.13
CA CYS A 472 -1.79 2.27 13.71
C CYS A 472 -0.57 1.59 13.06
N ARG A 473 -0.78 0.87 11.96
CA ARG A 473 0.26 0.12 11.26
C ARG A 473 0.81 0.90 10.07
N PHE A 474 2.12 1.08 10.07
CA PHE A 474 2.90 1.64 8.98
C PHE A 474 3.81 0.57 8.40
N VAL A 475 3.71 0.32 7.10
CA VAL A 475 4.45 -0.73 6.38
C VAL A 475 5.29 -0.09 5.29
N THR A 476 6.55 -0.49 5.21
CA THR A 476 7.46 -0.10 4.14
C THR A 476 7.63 -1.24 3.13
N SER A 477 7.91 -0.87 1.88
CA SER A 477 7.99 -1.80 0.74
C SER A 477 9.23 -1.52 -0.11
N TYR A 478 9.46 -2.36 -1.12
CA TYR A 478 10.52 -2.13 -2.11
C TYR A 478 10.38 -0.78 -2.84
N ALA A 479 9.17 -0.19 -2.83
CA ALA A 479 8.84 1.05 -3.51
C ALA A 479 8.72 2.26 -2.57
N THR A 480 8.92 2.09 -1.25
CA THR A 480 8.89 3.22 -0.30
C THR A 480 10.03 4.18 -0.65
N PRO A 481 9.77 5.46 -0.97
CA PRO A 481 10.82 6.39 -1.39
C PRO A 481 11.68 6.83 -0.20
N GLY A 482 13.00 6.92 -0.40
CA GLY A 482 13.94 7.33 0.66
C GLY A 482 13.90 8.82 1.03
N HIS A 483 13.45 9.72 0.15
CA HIS A 483 13.61 11.18 0.32
C HIS A 483 12.38 11.91 0.89
N HIS A 484 11.50 11.23 1.63
CA HIS A 484 10.23 11.82 2.07
C HIS A 484 9.82 11.56 3.52
N LEU A 485 10.69 10.95 4.33
CA LEU A 485 10.34 10.64 5.71
C LEU A 485 10.25 11.91 6.58
N GLU A 486 11.07 12.93 6.30
CA GLU A 486 11.08 14.20 7.05
C GLU A 486 9.75 14.97 6.92
N HIS A 487 9.06 14.87 5.78
CA HIS A 487 7.76 15.52 5.56
C HIS A 487 6.63 14.96 6.43
N LEU A 488 6.77 13.74 6.98
CA LEU A 488 5.76 13.17 7.88
C LEU A 488 5.64 13.96 9.18
N LEU A 489 6.69 14.69 9.54
CA LEU A 489 6.87 15.28 10.86
C LEU A 489 7.03 16.81 10.82
N ALA A 490 6.94 17.42 9.65
CA ALA A 490 6.78 18.86 9.42
C ALA A 490 5.29 19.25 9.41
#